data_AF-A0A9I9DYE9-F1
#
_entry.id   AF-A0A9I9DYE9-F1
#
_cell.length_a   1.000
_cell.length_b   1.000
_cell.length_c   1.000
_cell.angle_alpha   90.00
_cell.angle_beta   90.00
_cell.angle_gamma   90.00
#
_symmetry.space_group_name_H-M   'P 1'
#
loop_
_entity.id
_entity.type
_entity.pdbx_description
1 polymer ?
#
loop_
_entity_poly.entity_id
_entity_poly.type
_entity_poly.pdbx_seq_one_letter_code
_entity_poly.pdbx_strand_id
1 'polypeptide(L)'
;MGSGILARAFVQAYRQALANASKSGVAQETMQNTVRRASKVMTEQEARQILGVTEETPWEEVVKKYDALFERNAQTGSFYLQSKVHRAKERLETLYQIKGQDAPS
;
A
#
# COMPACT_ATOMS: atom_id res chain seq x y z
N MET A 1 -7.90 -30.05 -48.13
CA MET A 1 -8.54 -29.00 -47.28
C MET A 1 -8.30 -29.38 -45.83
N GLY A 2 -7.72 -28.52 -44.97
CA GLY A 2 -7.78 -28.83 -43.53
C GLY A 2 -6.68 -28.36 -42.57
N SER A 3 -5.61 -27.68 -42.98
CA SER A 3 -4.54 -27.26 -42.02
C SER A 3 -4.46 -25.75 -41.76
N GLY A 4 -4.94 -24.89 -42.66
CA GLY A 4 -4.85 -23.43 -42.53
C GLY A 4 -5.93 -22.76 -41.67
N ILE A 5 -6.97 -23.49 -41.25
CA ILE A 5 -8.13 -22.92 -40.54
C ILE A 5 -7.85 -22.79 -39.04
N LEU A 6 -7.13 -23.75 -38.44
CA LEU A 6 -6.78 -23.72 -37.02
C LEU A 6 -5.84 -22.54 -36.70
N ALA A 7 -4.78 -22.35 -37.48
CA ALA A 7 -3.82 -21.27 -37.26
C ALA A 7 -4.46 -19.87 -37.32
N ARG A 8 -5.41 -19.65 -38.25
CA ARG A 8 -6.14 -18.37 -38.36
C ARG A 8 -7.11 -18.17 -37.19
N ALA A 9 -7.75 -19.23 -36.71
CA ALA A 9 -8.64 -19.17 -35.55
C ALA A 9 -7.87 -18.80 -34.26
N PHE A 10 -6.66 -19.33 -34.05
CA PHE A 10 -5.82 -18.95 -32.91
C PHE A 10 -5.40 -17.48 -32.96
N VAL A 11 -4.97 -16.98 -34.13
CA VAL A 11 -4.60 -15.57 -34.30
C VAL A 11 -5.80 -14.64 -34.12
N GLN A 12 -6.98 -15.02 -34.65
CA GLN A 12 -8.21 -14.26 -34.45
C GLN A 12 -8.67 -14.25 -33.00
N ALA A 13 -8.63 -15.41 -32.32
CA ALA A 13 -8.94 -15.52 -30.90
C ALA A 13 -7.97 -14.70 -30.04
N TYR A 14 -6.67 -14.69 -30.37
CA TYR A 14 -5.68 -13.85 -29.69
C TYR A 14 -5.95 -12.35 -29.86
N ARG A 15 -6.26 -11.93 -31.10
CA ARG A 15 -6.64 -10.53 -31.39
C ARG A 15 -7.95 -10.13 -30.70
N GLN A 16 -8.93 -11.04 -30.63
CA GLN A 16 -10.17 -10.82 -29.90
C GLN A 16 -9.95 -10.79 -28.39
N ALA A 17 -9.06 -11.61 -27.84
CA ALA A 17 -8.70 -11.56 -26.43
C ALA A 17 -8.04 -10.21 -26.07
N LEU A 18 -7.13 -9.71 -26.91
CA LEU A 18 -6.51 -8.39 -26.73
C LEU A 18 -7.51 -7.24 -26.85
N ALA A 19 -8.39 -7.27 -27.86
CA ALA A 19 -9.44 -6.28 -28.05
C ALA A 19 -10.48 -6.32 -26.92
N ASN A 20 -10.81 -7.51 -26.41
CA ASN A 20 -11.71 -7.67 -25.29
C ASN A 20 -11.07 -7.19 -23.99
N ALA A 21 -9.79 -7.47 -23.73
CA ALA A 21 -9.07 -6.98 -22.54
C ALA A 21 -8.99 -5.45 -22.47
N SER A 22 -8.90 -4.79 -23.62
CA SER A 22 -8.91 -3.32 -23.72
C SER A 22 -10.31 -2.72 -23.63
N LYS A 23 -11.37 -3.50 -23.91
CA LYS A 23 -12.77 -3.06 -23.90
C LYS A 23 -13.57 -3.51 -22.66
N SER A 24 -13.05 -4.47 -21.88
CA SER A 24 -13.76 -5.15 -20.79
C SER A 24 -13.74 -4.42 -19.44
N GLY A 25 -13.27 -3.17 -19.36
CA GLY A 25 -13.26 -2.41 -18.10
C GLY A 25 -12.26 -2.92 -17.05
N VAL A 26 -11.52 -4.00 -17.32
CA VAL A 26 -10.49 -4.56 -16.41
C VAL A 26 -9.39 -3.54 -16.12
N ALA A 27 -9.02 -2.70 -17.08
CA ALA A 27 -8.09 -1.59 -16.85
C ALA A 27 -8.65 -0.57 -15.85
N GLN A 28 -9.94 -0.23 -15.97
CA GLN A 28 -10.61 0.73 -15.10
C GLN A 28 -10.90 0.14 -13.71
N GLU A 29 -11.24 -1.14 -13.60
CA GLU A 29 -11.37 -1.85 -12.32
C GLU A 29 -10.01 -2.03 -11.63
N THR A 30 -8.95 -2.32 -12.39
CA THR A 30 -7.58 -2.41 -11.83
C THR A 30 -7.12 -1.05 -11.34
N MET A 31 -7.37 0.02 -12.10
CA MET A 31 -7.09 1.39 -11.66
C MET A 31 -7.94 1.80 -10.45
N GLN A 32 -9.25 1.53 -10.45
CA GLN A 32 -10.11 1.82 -9.31
C GLN A 32 -9.73 1.01 -8.07
N ASN A 33 -9.34 -0.26 -8.22
CA ASN A 33 -8.83 -1.07 -7.12
C ASN A 33 -7.49 -0.55 -6.63
N THR A 34 -6.60 -0.07 -7.51
CA THR A 34 -5.34 0.55 -7.14
C THR A 34 -5.57 1.86 -6.38
N VAL A 35 -6.50 2.70 -6.85
CA VAL A 35 -6.89 3.94 -6.16
C VAL A 35 -7.57 3.66 -4.82
N ARG A 36 -8.46 2.66 -4.74
CA ARG A 36 -9.09 2.20 -3.49
C ARG A 36 -8.09 1.56 -2.52
N ARG A 37 -7.04 0.90 -3.04
CA ARG A 37 -5.93 0.39 -2.23
C ARG A 37 -5.05 1.53 -1.73
N ALA A 38 -4.78 2.53 -2.57
CA ALA A 38 -4.04 3.74 -2.20
C ALA A 38 -4.78 4.56 -1.12
N SER A 39 -6.12 4.67 -1.20
CA SER A 39 -6.93 5.30 -0.15
C SER A 39 -6.98 4.50 1.17
N LYS A 40 -6.46 3.26 1.17
CA LYS A 40 -6.34 2.41 2.36
C LYS A 40 -4.93 2.49 2.97
N VAL A 41 -4.01 3.22 2.34
CA VAL A 41 -2.65 3.45 2.86
C VAL A 41 -2.73 4.55 3.91
N MET A 42 -2.13 4.28 5.07
CA MET A 42 -2.06 5.24 6.18
C MET A 42 -1.28 6.49 5.77
N THR A 43 -1.87 7.66 6.01
CA THR A 43 -1.18 8.94 5.76
C THR A 43 -0.17 9.22 6.87
N GLU A 44 0.78 10.10 6.60
CA GLU A 44 1.75 10.56 7.61
C GLU A 44 1.04 11.25 8.78
N GLN A 45 0.02 12.07 8.49
CA GLN A 45 -0.78 12.73 9.50
C GLN A 45 -1.55 11.73 10.38
N GLU A 46 -2.16 10.70 9.78
CA GLU A 46 -2.84 9.63 10.54
C GLU A 46 -1.83 8.88 11.43
N ALA A 47 -0.66 8.55 10.90
CA ALA A 47 0.39 7.86 11.66
C ALA A 47 0.84 8.67 12.88
N ARG A 48 1.05 9.98 12.70
CA ARG A 48 1.39 10.90 13.80
C ARG A 48 0.29 11.00 14.84
N GLN A 49 -0.97 11.09 14.41
CA GLN A 49 -2.11 11.11 15.33
C GLN A 49 -2.23 9.81 16.14
N ILE A 50 -2.03 8.65 15.50
CA ILE A 50 -2.08 7.34 16.17
C ILE A 50 -1.00 7.24 17.25
N LEU A 51 0.22 7.72 16.98
CA LEU A 51 1.33 7.66 17.95
C LEU A 51 1.35 8.86 18.92
N GLY A 52 0.51 9.88 18.69
CA GLY A 52 0.47 11.10 19.50
C GLY A 52 1.76 11.91 19.44
N VAL A 53 2.32 12.06 18.24
CA VAL A 53 3.59 12.78 17.97
C VAL A 53 3.39 13.89 16.96
N THR A 54 4.31 14.85 16.91
CA THR A 54 4.34 15.95 15.93
C THR A 54 5.43 15.72 14.87
N GLU A 55 5.53 16.62 13.90
CA GLU A 55 6.62 16.56 12.91
C GLU A 55 8.00 16.83 13.51
N GLU A 56 8.06 17.62 14.58
CA GLU A 56 9.28 18.01 15.29
C GLU A 56 9.73 16.97 16.31
N THR A 57 8.92 15.94 16.57
CA THR A 57 9.23 14.90 17.55
C THR A 57 10.46 14.10 17.09
N PRO A 58 11.53 14.00 17.91
CA PRO A 58 12.72 13.23 17.55
C PRO A 58 12.38 11.74 17.39
N TRP A 59 13.11 11.06 16.49
CA TRP A 59 12.85 9.66 16.15
C TRP A 59 12.87 8.72 17.37
N GLU A 60 13.78 8.96 18.32
CA GLU A 60 13.87 8.18 19.56
C GLU A 60 12.58 8.25 20.39
N GLU A 61 11.94 9.42 20.45
CA GLU A 61 10.67 9.58 21.16
C GLU A 61 9.52 8.92 20.41
N VAL A 62 9.53 8.92 19.07
CA VAL A 62 8.57 8.17 18.24
C VAL A 62 8.63 6.68 18.56
N VAL A 63 9.84 6.10 18.63
CA VAL A 63 10.04 4.68 18.97
C VAL A 63 9.53 4.39 20.38
N LYS A 64 9.88 5.23 21.36
CA LYS A 64 9.41 5.07 22.75
C LYS A 64 7.88 5.12 22.87
N LYS A 65 7.22 6.03 22.15
CA LYS A 65 5.75 6.12 22.09
C LYS A 65 5.14 4.88 21.46
N TYR A 66 5.74 4.39 20.37
CA TYR A 66 5.32 3.16 19.72
C TYR A 66 5.41 1.97 20.67
N ASP A 67 6.53 1.74 21.34
CA ASP A 67 6.74 0.60 22.24
C ASP A 67 5.69 0.58 23.36
N ALA A 68 5.50 1.73 24.02
CA ALA A 68 4.51 1.87 25.09
C ALA A 68 3.07 1.60 24.61
N LEU A 69 2.70 2.11 23.43
CA LEU A 69 1.37 1.85 22.84
C LEU A 69 1.23 0.39 22.40
N PHE A 70 2.26 -0.20 21.81
CA PHE A 70 2.23 -1.56 21.30
C PHE A 70 2.10 -2.58 22.44
N GLU A 71 2.89 -2.42 23.51
CA GLU A 71 2.82 -3.26 24.71
C GLU A 71 1.45 -3.16 25.40
N ARG A 72 0.96 -1.93 25.60
CA ARG A 72 -0.36 -1.71 26.20
C ARG A 72 -1.47 -2.35 25.37
N ASN A 73 -1.43 -2.21 24.05
CA ASN A 73 -2.42 -2.81 23.16
C ASN A 73 -2.30 -4.34 23.06
N ALA A 74 -1.10 -4.91 23.29
CA ALA A 74 -0.93 -6.36 23.37
C ALA A 74 -1.64 -6.95 24.59
N GLN A 75 -1.72 -6.20 25.69
CA GLN A 75 -2.36 -6.64 26.94
C GLN A 75 -3.86 -6.40 26.98
N THR A 76 -4.30 -5.19 26.58
CA THR A 76 -5.69 -4.75 26.76
C THR A 76 -6.40 -4.36 25.47
N GLY A 77 -5.65 -4.27 24.37
CA GLY A 77 -6.17 -3.82 23.08
C GLY A 77 -6.70 -4.96 22.23
N SER A 78 -7.10 -4.62 21.00
CA SER A 78 -7.43 -5.60 19.97
C SER A 78 -6.29 -5.73 18.97
N PHE A 79 -6.23 -6.86 18.28
CA PHE A 79 -5.29 -7.07 17.18
C PHE A 79 -5.38 -5.96 16.11
N TYR A 80 -6.57 -5.41 15.88
CA TYR A 80 -6.77 -4.29 14.97
C TYR A 80 -6.06 -3.01 15.45
N LEU A 81 -6.21 -2.65 16.73
CA LEU A 81 -5.56 -1.47 17.30
C LEU A 81 -4.04 -1.63 17.32
N GLN A 82 -3.55 -2.80 17.73
CA GLN A 82 -2.13 -3.12 17.68
C GLN A 82 -1.58 -3.04 16.24
N SER A 83 -2.31 -3.58 15.26
CA SER A 83 -1.96 -3.48 13.84
C SER A 83 -1.92 -2.04 13.33
N LYS A 84 -2.81 -1.16 13.83
CA LYS A 84 -2.81 0.27 13.49
C LYS A 84 -1.60 1.00 14.05
N VAL A 85 -1.24 0.72 15.30
CA VAL A 85 -0.02 1.25 15.94
C VAL A 85 1.23 0.79 15.19
N HIS A 86 1.31 -0.49 14.81
CA HIS A 86 2.42 -1.01 14.01
C HIS A 86 2.55 -0.31 12.65
N ARG A 87 1.44 -0.22 11.90
CA ARG A 87 1.43 0.45 10.59
C ARG A 87 1.80 1.92 10.66
N ALA A 88 1.45 2.60 11.75
CA ALA A 88 1.84 3.99 11.98
C ALA A 88 3.37 4.13 12.10
N LYS A 89 4.01 3.24 12.86
CA LYS A 89 5.48 3.21 12.97
C LYS A 89 6.15 2.94 11.62
N GLU A 90 5.69 1.94 10.87
CA GLU A 90 6.23 1.61 9.54
C GLU A 90 6.13 2.82 8.57
N ARG A 91 5.02 3.55 8.64
CA ARG A 91 4.80 4.72 7.80
C ARG A 91 5.79 5.85 8.12
N LEU A 92 6.00 6.15 9.41
CA LEU A 92 6.95 7.19 9.83
C LEU A 92 8.41 6.76 9.60
N GLU A 93 8.73 5.48 9.78
CA GLU A 93 10.06 4.94 9.51
C GLU A 93 10.47 5.10 8.04
N THR A 94 9.55 4.78 7.13
CA THR A 94 9.76 4.97 5.69
C THR A 94 10.09 6.43 5.37
N LEU A 95 9.38 7.38 5.98
CA LEU A 95 9.60 8.81 5.76
C LEU A 95 10.90 9.31 6.38
N TYR A 96 11.26 8.80 7.57
CA TYR A 96 12.52 9.11 8.22
C TYR A 96 13.73 8.65 7.38
N GLN A 97 13.65 7.44 6.82
CA GLN A 97 14.69 6.90 5.92
C GLN A 97 14.83 7.72 4.64
N ILE A 98 13.72 8.14 4.02
CA ILE A 98 13.73 9.02 2.84
C ILE A 98 14.41 10.35 3.19
N LYS A 99 14.00 11.02 4.27
CA LYS A 99 14.61 12.29 4.72
C LYS A 99 16.12 12.15 5.02
N GLY A 100 16.57 10.98 5.50
CA GLY A 100 17.98 10.69 5.73
C GLY A 100 18.79 10.44 4.45
N GLN A 101 18.16 9.98 3.38
CA GLN A 101 18.80 9.76 2.07
C GLN A 101 18.91 11.05 1.25
N ASP A 102 18.00 12.01 1.45
CA ASP A 102 18.02 13.32 0.79
C ASP A 102 18.99 14.33 1.44
N ALA A 103 19.68 13.95 2.52
CA ALA A 103 20.72 14.77 3.14
C ALA A 103 22.01 14.69 2.31
N PRO A 104 22.50 15.80 1.71
CA PRO A 104 23.74 15.79 0.94
C PRO A 104 24.93 15.46 1.87
N SER A 105 25.80 14.56 1.38
CA SER A 105 27.10 14.26 2.00
C SER A 105 28.03 15.46 2.06
#